data_AF-A0A370FSZ8-F1
#
_entry.id   AF-A0A370FSZ8-F1
#
_cell.length_a   1.000
_cell.length_b   1.000
_cell.length_c   1.000
_cell.angle_alpha   90.00
_cell.angle_beta   90.00
_cell.angle_gamma   90.00
#
_symmetry.space_group_name_H-M   'P 1'
#
loop_
_entity.id
_entity.type
_entity.pdbx_description
1 polymer ?
#
loop_
_entity_poly.entity_id
_entity_poly.type
_entity_poly.pdbx_seq_one_letter_code
_entity_poly.pdbx_strand_id
1 'polypeptide(L)'
;MAPAGQGDRIAPPVVPPVSRNGVRYAQAADGRSLGWSQVGGVLEAIDEASGKRLWSLPVYRQAADPQREADVQWVFFRSMRLQPDGTLLIENEDGEQYRVDVEQRSSTRRRTP
;
A
#
# COMPACT_ATOMS: atom_id res chain seq x y z
N MET A 1 -37.31 -14.09 -1.26
CA MET A 1 -36.59 -12.91 -0.72
C MET A 1 -35.80 -13.41 0.49
N ALA A 2 -34.47 -13.43 0.65
CA ALA A 2 -33.26 -13.08 -0.10
C ALA A 2 -32.16 -14.14 0.27
N PRO A 3 -30.87 -13.99 -0.07
CA PRO A 3 -30.02 -13.14 0.76
C PRO A 3 -29.05 -12.23 -0.03
N ALA A 4 -28.61 -11.18 0.66
CA ALA A 4 -27.59 -10.24 0.24
C ALA A 4 -26.23 -10.95 0.07
N GLY A 5 -25.55 -10.70 -1.04
CA GLY A 5 -24.16 -11.11 -1.25
C GLY A 5 -23.25 -10.29 -0.36
N GLN A 6 -22.78 -10.89 0.73
CA GLN A 6 -21.67 -10.37 1.51
C GLN A 6 -20.38 -10.73 0.75
N GLY A 7 -19.67 -9.74 0.22
CA GLY A 7 -18.40 -9.95 -0.49
C GLY A 7 -17.40 -10.69 0.39
N ASP A 8 -17.09 -11.92 0.03
CA ASP A 8 -16.21 -12.84 0.76
C ASP A 8 -14.74 -12.49 0.47
N ARG A 9 -14.30 -11.34 0.98
CA ARG A 9 -12.89 -10.95 0.93
C ARG A 9 -12.18 -11.39 2.19
N ILE A 10 -11.10 -12.13 2.01
CA ILE A 10 -10.11 -12.37 3.06
C ILE A 10 -9.55 -11.00 3.48
N ALA A 11 -9.44 -10.76 4.79
CA ALA A 11 -8.84 -9.54 5.31
C ALA A 11 -7.43 -9.33 4.72
N PRO A 12 -7.02 -8.08 4.43
CA PRO A 12 -5.71 -7.81 3.87
C PRO A 12 -4.60 -8.41 4.74
N PRO A 13 -3.49 -8.86 4.14
CA PRO A 13 -2.31 -9.29 4.88
C PRO A 13 -1.86 -8.19 5.85
N VAL A 14 -1.65 -8.55 7.12
CA VAL A 14 -0.98 -7.65 8.07
C VAL A 14 0.48 -7.57 7.69
N VAL A 15 0.85 -6.53 6.95
CA VAL A 15 2.25 -6.26 6.59
C VAL A 15 2.91 -5.47 7.72
N PRO A 16 3.96 -6.00 8.37
CA PRO A 16 4.67 -5.27 9.42
C PRO A 16 5.21 -3.94 8.89
N PRO A 17 5.09 -2.85 9.66
CA PRO A 17 5.72 -1.59 9.29
C PRO A 17 7.24 -1.73 9.32
N VAL A 18 7.91 -0.87 8.55
CA VAL A 18 9.37 -0.76 8.48
C VAL A 18 9.78 0.58 9.07
N SER A 19 10.74 0.59 9.99
CA SER A 19 11.27 1.84 10.58
C SER A 19 12.65 2.17 10.00
N ARG A 20 12.88 3.44 9.65
CA ARG A 20 14.19 3.97 9.24
C ARG A 20 14.27 5.43 9.65
N ASN A 21 15.34 5.81 10.36
CA ASN A 21 15.65 7.19 10.75
C ASN A 21 14.50 7.92 11.49
N GLY A 22 13.82 7.24 12.41
CA GLY A 22 12.71 7.81 13.19
C GLY A 22 11.39 7.94 12.40
N VAL A 23 11.32 7.35 11.20
CA VAL A 23 10.10 7.31 10.38
C VAL A 23 9.64 5.86 10.24
N ARG A 24 8.38 5.63 10.58
CA ARG A 24 7.67 4.37 10.37
C ARG A 24 6.93 4.41 9.04
N TYR A 25 7.27 3.49 8.17
CA TYR A 25 6.59 3.24 6.90
C TYR A 25 5.59 2.12 7.08
N ALA A 26 4.32 2.36 6.71
CA ALA A 26 3.23 1.40 6.87
C ALA A 26 2.30 1.43 5.65
N GLN A 27 1.62 0.32 5.39
CA GLN A 27 0.47 0.34 4.50
C GLN A 27 -0.63 1.20 5.11
N ALA A 28 -1.22 2.08 4.33
CA ALA A 28 -2.42 2.80 4.73
C ALA A 28 -3.59 1.81 4.87
N ALA A 29 -4.34 1.88 5.98
CA ALA A 29 -5.55 1.09 6.14
C ALA A 29 -6.60 1.42 5.07
N ASP A 30 -6.71 2.70 4.71
CA ASP A 30 -7.51 3.17 3.58
C ASP A 30 -6.84 4.41 2.96
N GLY A 31 -6.33 4.29 1.75
CA GLY A 31 -5.74 5.40 0.99
C GLY A 31 -6.69 6.58 0.75
N ARG A 32 -8.01 6.37 0.74
CA ARG A 32 -9.02 7.44 0.60
C ARG A 32 -9.03 8.36 1.80
N SER A 33 -8.84 7.82 3.00
CA SER A 33 -8.70 8.62 4.22
C SER A 33 -7.46 9.54 4.18
N LEU A 34 -6.50 9.23 3.31
CA LEU A 34 -5.29 10.02 3.08
C LEU A 34 -5.38 10.94 1.86
N GLY A 35 -6.55 11.04 1.21
CA GLY A 35 -6.81 11.93 0.07
C GLY A 35 -6.58 11.31 -1.32
N TRP A 36 -6.39 9.99 -1.42
CA TRP A 36 -6.21 9.30 -2.70
C TRP A 36 -7.52 8.72 -3.25
N SER A 37 -7.55 8.43 -4.56
CA SER A 37 -8.71 7.80 -5.21
C SER A 37 -8.77 6.26 -5.02
N GLN A 38 -7.83 5.67 -4.28
CA GLN A 38 -7.69 4.23 -4.07
C GLN A 38 -7.60 3.87 -2.58
N VAL A 39 -8.08 2.68 -2.22
CA VAL A 39 -8.01 2.14 -0.85
C VAL A 39 -6.67 1.45 -0.61
N GLY A 40 -6.35 0.41 -1.38
CA GLY A 40 -5.10 -0.33 -1.28
C GLY A 40 -3.92 0.33 -2.01
N GLY A 41 -2.72 -0.19 -1.81
CA GLY A 41 -1.52 0.22 -2.55
C GLY A 41 -0.93 1.56 -2.16
N VAL A 42 -1.32 2.13 -1.02
CA VAL A 42 -0.81 3.41 -0.52
C VAL A 42 0.14 3.17 0.66
N LEU A 43 1.33 3.76 0.57
CA LEU A 43 2.31 3.83 1.66
C LEU A 43 2.09 5.10 2.48
N GLU A 44 2.15 4.98 3.79
CA GLU A 44 2.15 6.10 4.72
C GLU A 44 3.51 6.17 5.44
N ALA A 45 4.05 7.39 5.56
CA ALA A 45 5.22 7.68 6.37
C ALA A 45 4.79 8.45 7.62
N ILE A 46 5.16 7.93 8.79
CA ILE A 46 4.71 8.40 10.10
C ILE A 46 5.95 8.73 10.93
N ASP A 47 5.97 9.92 11.53
CA ASP A 47 6.99 10.27 12.53
C ASP A 47 6.81 9.39 13.77
N GLU A 48 7.84 8.63 14.16
CA GLU A 48 7.73 7.66 15.25
C GLU A 48 7.57 8.34 16.62
N ALA A 49 8.13 9.53 16.79
CA ALA A 49 8.08 10.24 18.07
C ALA A 49 6.68 10.81 18.37
N SER A 50 6.03 11.39 17.35
CA SER A 50 4.74 12.07 17.50
C SER A 50 3.54 11.27 17.00
N GLY A 51 3.76 10.20 16.24
CA GLY A 51 2.71 9.43 15.57
C GLY A 51 2.03 10.20 14.43
N LYS A 52 2.54 11.36 14.04
CA LYS A 52 1.95 12.19 12.97
C LYS A 52 2.37 11.67 11.60
N ARG A 53 1.41 11.58 10.69
CA ARG A 53 1.71 11.36 9.27
C ARG A 53 2.56 12.51 8.72
N LEU A 54 3.69 12.16 8.13
CA LEU A 54 4.57 13.07 7.40
C LEU A 54 4.11 13.23 5.94
N TRP A 55 3.81 12.11 5.28
CA TRP A 55 3.31 12.07 3.90
C TRP A 55 2.70 10.70 3.56
N SER A 56 2.04 10.60 2.40
CA SER A 56 1.57 9.34 1.83
C SER A 56 1.89 9.26 0.33
N LEU A 57 1.98 8.05 -0.23
CA LEU A 57 2.38 7.78 -1.60
C LEU A 57 1.60 6.58 -2.18
N PRO A 58 0.87 6.72 -3.30
CA PRO A 58 0.37 5.56 -4.05
C PRO A 58 1.56 4.86 -4.72
N VAL A 59 1.92 3.67 -4.20
CA VAL A 59 3.06 2.88 -4.70
C VAL A 59 2.77 2.31 -6.09
N TYR A 60 1.51 1.94 -6.32
CA TYR A 60 0.99 1.52 -7.60
C TYR A 60 -0.43 2.02 -7.75
N ARG A 61 -0.83 2.33 -9.00
CA ARG A 61 -2.19 2.77 -9.28
C ARG A 61 -3.08 1.57 -9.56
N GLN A 62 -4.22 1.56 -8.87
CA GLN A 62 -5.35 0.71 -9.21
C GLN A 62 -6.21 1.46 -10.23
N ALA A 63 -6.30 0.98 -11.46
CA ALA A 63 -7.35 1.44 -12.35
C ALA A 63 -8.65 0.80 -11.87
N ALA A 64 -9.48 1.56 -11.16
CA ALA A 64 -10.80 1.08 -10.76
C ALA A 64 -11.68 0.97 -12.02
N ASP A 65 -12.17 -0.22 -12.30
CA ASP A 65 -13.23 -0.45 -13.28
C ASP A 65 -14.57 -0.10 -12.60
N PRO A 66 -15.28 0.94 -13.06
CA PRO A 66 -16.55 1.36 -12.47
C PRO A 66 -17.68 0.35 -12.69
N GLN A 67 -17.52 -0.64 -13.58
CA GLN A 67 -18.50 -1.68 -13.85
C GLN A 67 -18.36 -2.91 -12.94
N ARG A 68 -17.31 -2.95 -12.11
CA ARG A 68 -17.04 -4.04 -11.17
C ARG A 68 -17.21 -3.57 -9.73
N GLU A 69 -17.51 -4.50 -8.82
CA GLU A 69 -17.58 -4.19 -7.39
C GLU A 69 -16.25 -3.58 -6.93
N ALA A 70 -16.33 -2.48 -6.19
CA ALA A 70 -15.14 -1.67 -5.91
C ALA A 70 -14.20 -2.37 -4.94
N ASP A 71 -14.76 -3.07 -3.95
CA ASP A 71 -14.01 -3.83 -2.98
C ASP A 71 -13.22 -4.92 -3.67
N VAL A 72 -13.78 -5.74 -4.59
CA VAL A 72 -13.07 -6.82 -5.33
C VAL A 72 -11.84 -6.40 -6.13
N GLN A 73 -11.57 -5.10 -6.23
CA GLN A 73 -10.46 -4.52 -6.98
C GLN A 73 -9.34 -3.94 -6.08
N TRP A 74 -9.47 -3.96 -4.76
CA TRP A 74 -8.37 -3.48 -3.90
C TRP A 74 -7.29 -4.54 -3.80
N VAL A 75 -6.06 -4.18 -4.22
CA VAL A 75 -4.84 -4.97 -4.01
C VAL A 75 -3.97 -4.24 -3.00
N PHE A 76 -3.67 -4.92 -1.90
CA PHE A 76 -2.84 -4.45 -0.81
C PHE A 76 -1.40 -4.93 -0.97
N PHE A 77 -0.49 -4.39 -0.17
CA PHE A 77 0.83 -4.95 0.00
C PHE A 77 0.70 -6.33 0.65
N ARG A 78 1.49 -7.27 0.13
CA ARG A 78 1.74 -8.58 0.70
C ARG A 78 3.00 -8.60 1.54
N SER A 79 4.03 -7.83 1.16
CA SER A 79 5.25 -7.68 1.94
C SER A 79 5.89 -6.31 1.74
N MET A 80 6.65 -5.87 2.73
CA MET A 80 7.45 -4.66 2.69
C MET A 80 8.75 -4.90 3.46
N ARG A 81 9.87 -4.48 2.88
CA ARG A 81 11.19 -4.66 3.51
C ARG A 81 12.18 -3.60 3.06
N LEU A 82 13.00 -3.13 4.00
CA LEU A 82 14.09 -2.21 3.70
C LEU A 82 15.19 -2.93 2.92
N GLN A 83 15.67 -2.30 1.85
CA GLN A 83 16.79 -2.78 1.04
C GLN A 83 18.10 -2.15 1.54
N PRO A 84 19.27 -2.79 1.26
CA PRO A 84 20.57 -2.25 1.66
C PRO A 84 20.87 -0.85 1.12
N ASP A 85 20.25 -0.47 -0.01
CA ASP A 85 20.39 0.85 -0.63
C ASP A 85 19.43 1.91 -0.07
N GLY A 86 18.71 1.60 1.01
CA GLY A 86 17.80 2.52 1.70
C GLY A 86 16.40 2.62 1.09
N THR A 87 16.13 1.94 -0.03
CA THR A 87 14.79 1.89 -0.63
C THR A 87 13.92 0.82 0.03
N LEU A 88 12.60 0.94 -0.09
CA LEU A 88 11.69 -0.14 0.30
C LEU A 88 11.41 -1.03 -0.92
N LEU A 89 11.47 -2.34 -0.73
CA LEU A 89 10.92 -3.31 -1.66
C LEU A 89 9.54 -3.73 -1.15
N ILE A 90 8.51 -3.45 -1.96
CA ILE A 90 7.12 -3.77 -1.67
C ILE A 90 6.62 -4.77 -2.71
N GLU A 91 5.98 -5.84 -2.27
CA GLU A 91 5.25 -6.78 -3.13
C GLU A 91 3.75 -6.63 -2.84
N ASN A 92 2.91 -6.61 -3.87
CA ASN A 92 1.46 -6.61 -3.70
C ASN A 92 0.87 -8.03 -3.73
N GLU A 93 -0.44 -8.16 -3.49
CA GLU A 93 -1.12 -9.46 -3.51
C GLU A 93 -1.11 -10.15 -4.89
N ASP A 94 -0.92 -9.39 -5.97
CA ASP A 94 -0.75 -9.92 -7.34
C ASP A 94 0.69 -10.41 -7.63
N GLY A 95 1.61 -10.31 -6.66
CA GLY A 95 3.02 -10.70 -6.81
C GLY A 95 3.86 -9.69 -7.58
N GLU A 96 3.33 -8.51 -7.88
CA GLU A 96 4.08 -7.42 -8.51
C GLU A 96 5.00 -6.75 -7.48
N GLN A 97 6.25 -6.49 -7.87
CA GLN A 97 7.24 -5.88 -7.00
C GLN A 97 7.53 -4.43 -7.38
N TYR A 98 7.65 -3.58 -6.38
CA TYR A 98 7.90 -2.15 -6.51
C TYR A 98 9.06 -1.74 -5.62
N ARG A 99 9.99 -0.97 -6.19
CA ARG A 99 11.04 -0.27 -5.45
C ARG A 99 10.54 1.12 -5.13
N VAL A 100 10.59 1.51 -3.86
CA VAL A 100 10.14 2.82 -3.38
C VAL A 100 11.32 3.59 -2.80
N ASP A 101 11.60 4.75 -3.39
CA ASP A 101 12.52 5.73 -2.83
C ASP A 101 11.73 6.63 -1.88
N VAL A 102 12.02 6.49 -0.58
CA VAL A 102 11.31 7.21 0.49
C VAL A 102 11.78 8.66 0.64
N GLU A 103 12.94 9.01 0.10
CA GLU A 103 13.48 10.37 0.13
C GLU A 103 12.90 11.18 -1.04
N GLN A 104 12.84 10.57 -2.23
CA GLN A 104 12.25 11.16 -3.43
C GLN A 104 10.72 11.00 -3.50
N ARG A 105 10.14 10.16 -2.63
CA ARG A 105 8.70 9.84 -2.59
C ARG A 105 8.21 9.32 -3.95
N SER A 106 8.98 8.40 -4.53
CA SER A 106 8.71 7.83 -5.84
C SER A 106 8.69 6.31 -5.77
N SER A 107 7.96 5.68 -6.69
CA SER A 107 7.92 4.23 -6.83
C SER A 107 8.19 3.83 -8.27
N THR A 108 8.84 2.69 -8.46
CA THR A 108 9.06 2.10 -9.78
C THR A 108 8.80 0.60 -9.71
N ARG A 109 7.98 0.09 -10.64
CA ARG A 109 7.75 -1.34 -10.76
C ARG A 109 9.04 -2.04 -11.18
N ARG A 110 9.47 -3.04 -10.41
CA ARG A 110 10.52 -3.96 -10.82
C ARG A 110 9.96 -4.84 -11.92
N ARG A 111 10.54 -4.74 -13.12
CA ARG A 111 10.35 -5.78 -14.14
C ARG A 111 11.30 -6.90 -13.78
N THR A 112 10.77 -8.07 -13.50
CA THR A 112 11.57 -9.29 -13.50
C THR A 112 11.99 -9.54 -14.95
N PRO A 113 13.26 -9.89 -15.22
CA PRO A 113 13.72 -10.25 -16.57
C PRO A 113 13.00 -11.49 -17.11
#